data_AF-A0A8S0RGZ3-F1
#
_entry.id   AF-A0A8S0RGZ3-F1
#
_cell.length_a   1.000
_cell.length_b   1.000
_cell.length_c   1.000
_cell.angle_alpha   90.00
_cell.angle_beta   90.00
_cell.angle_gamma   90.00
#
_symmetry.space_group_name_H-M   'P 1'
#
loop_
_entity.id
_entity.type
_entity.pdbx_description
1 polymer ?
#
loop_
_entity_poly.entity_id
_entity_poly.type
_entity_poly.pdbx_seq_one_letter_code
_entity_poly.pdbx_strand_id
1 'polypeptide(L)'
;MAFKFSWISLFRIFLLLLLIAAIVTACLTLPVEKLLKEFLVWIEQDLGPWGPLVLAVAYIPLTVLAVPASVLTLGGGYLFGLPVGFVADSIGATIGAGAAFLLGRTIGRSFVISKLKDYPQFRAVAIAIRRSGFKPITFALVYVGTTLKDLSDVTHGWGEFSKTRWALIVFGLVTSVVLIICVTRVAKAALEKALAENEDIEYDIASPQLPVLADSAVNLHDPLMVKIDTPQDHHEI
;
A
#
# COMPACT_ATOMS: atom_id res chain seq x y z
N MET A 1 -48.58 -2.24 7.67
CA MET A 1 -47.59 -2.14 8.78
C MET A 1 -46.59 -1.04 8.41
N ALA A 2 -46.51 0.05 9.17
CA ALA A 2 -45.81 1.27 8.72
C ALA A 2 -44.29 1.22 8.90
N PHE A 3 -43.55 1.64 7.88
CA PHE A 3 -42.09 1.74 7.93
C PHE A 3 -41.64 2.89 8.84
N LYS A 4 -41.25 2.58 10.08
CA LYS A 4 -40.41 3.49 10.91
C LYS A 4 -38.97 3.49 10.40
N PHE A 5 -38.78 3.94 9.17
CA PHE A 5 -37.45 4.23 8.62
C PHE A 5 -36.92 5.47 9.32
N SER A 6 -36.16 5.26 10.41
CA SER A 6 -35.69 6.36 11.23
C SER A 6 -34.71 7.23 10.45
N TRP A 7 -35.04 8.51 10.29
CA TRP A 7 -34.22 9.52 9.62
C TRP A 7 -32.80 9.60 10.22
N ILE A 8 -32.69 9.27 11.52
CA ILE A 8 -31.44 9.12 12.28
C ILE A 8 -30.54 8.02 11.71
N SER A 9 -31.09 6.91 11.19
CA SER A 9 -30.30 5.85 10.55
C SER A 9 -29.72 6.28 9.22
N LEU A 10 -30.49 6.99 8.38
CA LEU A 10 -29.97 7.62 7.16
C LEU A 10 -28.84 8.61 7.50
N PHE A 11 -29.08 9.51 8.46
CA PHE A 11 -28.09 10.50 8.87
C PHE A 11 -26.80 9.85 9.38
N ARG A 12 -26.89 8.78 10.18
CA ARG A 12 -25.72 8.03 10.66
C ARG A 12 -24.97 7.33 9.55
N ILE A 13 -25.65 6.78 8.54
CA ILE A 13 -25.02 6.14 7.38
C ILE A 13 -24.32 7.19 6.50
N PHE A 14 -24.99 8.31 6.22
CA PHE A 14 -24.41 9.44 5.50
C PHE A 14 -23.19 10.02 6.22
N LEU A 15 -23.26 10.19 7.54
CA LEU A 15 -22.13 10.62 8.37
C LEU A 15 -20.96 9.64 8.31
N LEU A 16 -21.23 8.33 8.34
CA LEU A 16 -20.19 7.29 8.22
C LEU A 16 -19.52 7.34 6.84
N LEU A 17 -20.30 7.53 5.78
CA LEU A 17 -19.81 7.68 4.41
C LEU A 17 -19.03 8.97 4.20
N LEU A 18 -19.47 10.08 4.79
CA LEU A 18 -18.76 11.35 4.77
C LEU A 18 -17.44 11.27 5.58
N LEU A 19 -17.44 10.54 6.70
CA LEU A 19 -16.20 10.24 7.45
C LEU A 19 -15.24 9.39 6.64
N ILE A 20 -15.72 8.31 6.01
CA ILE A 20 -14.93 7.45 5.13
C ILE A 20 -14.40 8.25 3.94
N ALA A 21 -15.24 9.03 3.27
CA ALA A 21 -14.84 9.90 2.18
C ALA A 21 -13.81 10.95 2.64
N ALA A 22 -13.98 11.56 3.82
CA ALA A 22 -13.01 12.50 4.37
C ALA A 22 -11.67 11.84 4.71
N ILE A 23 -11.67 10.60 5.22
CA ILE A 23 -10.44 9.81 5.47
C ILE A 23 -9.76 9.45 4.14
N VAL A 24 -10.53 9.00 3.14
CA VAL A 24 -10.02 8.69 1.79
C VAL A 24 -9.46 9.95 1.14
N THR A 25 -10.20 11.06 1.14
CA THR A 25 -9.74 12.35 0.63
C THR A 25 -8.49 12.80 1.38
N ALA A 26 -8.43 12.72 2.71
CA ALA A 26 -7.23 13.06 3.47
C ALA A 26 -6.03 12.17 3.10
N CYS A 27 -6.21 10.86 2.97
CA CYS A 27 -5.16 9.94 2.50
C CYS A 27 -4.73 10.17 1.03
N LEU A 28 -5.56 10.85 0.22
CA LEU A 28 -5.28 11.22 -1.17
C LEU A 28 -4.71 12.63 -1.33
N THR A 29 -5.09 13.58 -0.47
CA THR A 29 -4.71 15.00 -0.54
C THR A 29 -3.54 15.35 0.36
N LEU A 30 -3.34 14.64 1.48
CA LEU A 30 -2.00 14.61 2.09
C LEU A 30 -1.10 13.86 1.10
N PRO A 31 0.07 14.44 0.74
CA PRO A 31 1.03 13.77 -0.13
C PRO A 31 1.81 12.71 0.69
N VAL A 32 1.08 11.72 1.24
CA VAL A 32 1.64 10.58 1.98
C VAL A 32 2.68 9.87 1.12
N GLU A 33 2.45 9.76 -0.20
CA GLU A 33 3.42 9.25 -1.15
C GLU A 33 4.75 10.03 -1.13
N LYS A 34 4.72 11.38 -1.12
CA LYS A 34 5.94 12.19 -1.02
C LYS A 34 6.63 11.98 0.32
N LEU A 35 5.86 12.02 1.41
CA LEU A 35 6.41 11.90 2.77
C LEU A 35 7.04 10.51 3.01
N LEU A 36 6.49 9.46 2.40
CA LEU A 36 7.06 8.11 2.41
C LEU A 36 8.25 7.96 1.45
N LYS A 37 8.24 8.63 0.27
CA LYS A 37 9.40 8.67 -0.64
C LYS A 37 10.59 9.42 -0.04
N GLU A 38 10.37 10.63 0.48
CA GLU A 38 11.36 11.43 1.20
C GLU A 38 11.93 10.65 2.39
N PHE A 39 11.08 9.95 3.15
CA PHE A 39 11.52 9.06 4.23
C PHE A 39 12.36 7.87 3.72
N LEU A 40 12.02 7.27 2.58
CA LEU A 40 12.79 6.15 2.01
C LEU A 40 14.17 6.59 1.48
N VAL A 41 14.23 7.71 0.76
CA VAL A 41 15.48 8.34 0.31
C VAL A 41 16.35 8.69 1.52
N TRP A 42 15.74 9.21 2.59
CA TRP A 42 16.43 9.47 3.85
C TRP A 42 17.00 8.19 4.50
N ILE A 43 16.24 7.08 4.52
CA ILE A 43 16.75 5.79 5.02
C ILE A 43 17.95 5.30 4.18
N GLU A 44 17.88 5.40 2.86
CA GLU A 44 18.98 4.99 1.97
C GLU A 44 20.24 5.83 2.22
N GLN A 45 20.10 7.16 2.26
CA GLN A 45 21.23 8.09 2.36
C GLN A 45 21.89 8.12 3.76
N ASP A 46 21.10 8.15 4.84
CA ASP A 46 21.63 8.34 6.20
C ASP A 46 21.80 7.04 7.02
N LEU A 47 21.16 5.92 6.63
CA LEU A 47 21.11 4.72 7.48
C LEU A 47 21.73 3.44 6.90
N GLY A 48 21.89 3.34 5.57
CA GLY A 48 22.58 2.24 4.90
C GLY A 48 22.22 0.84 5.47
N PRO A 49 23.15 0.14 6.16
CA PRO A 49 22.89 -1.20 6.73
C PRO A 49 21.72 -1.29 7.73
N TRP A 50 21.36 -0.20 8.41
CA TRP A 50 20.27 -0.17 9.39
C TRP A 50 18.90 0.10 8.77
N GLY A 51 18.84 0.41 7.47
CA GLY A 51 17.60 0.76 6.78
C GLY A 51 16.44 -0.23 6.94
N PRO A 52 16.66 -1.56 6.81
CA PRO A 52 15.62 -2.56 7.03
C PRO A 52 14.99 -2.52 8.42
N LEU A 53 15.79 -2.21 9.47
CA LEU A 53 15.28 -2.10 10.84
C LEU A 53 14.33 -0.91 10.97
N VAL A 54 14.72 0.25 10.42
CA VAL A 54 13.92 1.47 10.48
C VAL A 54 12.66 1.35 9.62
N LEU A 55 12.73 0.65 8.49
CA LEU A 55 11.55 0.35 7.68
C LEU A 55 10.55 -0.54 8.44
N ALA A 56 11.03 -1.58 9.13
CA ALA A 56 10.19 -2.42 9.99
C ALA A 56 9.54 -1.63 11.15
N VAL A 57 10.29 -0.70 11.77
CA VAL A 57 9.76 0.17 12.84
C VAL A 57 8.72 1.16 12.31
N ALA A 58 8.99 1.80 11.16
CA ALA A 58 8.06 2.74 10.51
C ALA A 58 6.76 2.06 10.05
N TYR A 59 6.79 0.76 9.76
CA TYR A 59 5.62 -0.04 9.42
C TYR A 59 4.58 -0.14 10.55
N ILE A 60 5.04 -0.11 11.81
CA ILE A 60 4.19 -0.28 13.01
C ILE A 60 3.12 0.82 13.11
N PRO A 61 3.45 2.13 13.17
CA PRO A 61 2.44 3.18 13.21
C PRO A 61 1.60 3.24 11.92
N LEU A 62 2.18 2.93 10.76
CA LEU A 62 1.46 2.88 9.49
C LEU A 62 0.33 1.83 9.53
N THR A 63 0.62 0.65 10.07
CA THR A 63 -0.35 -0.44 10.31
C THR A 63 -1.43 -0.03 11.32
N VAL A 64 -1.03 0.59 12.44
CA VAL A 64 -1.95 1.03 13.50
C VAL A 64 -2.90 2.13 13.01
N LEU A 65 -2.43 3.03 12.15
CA LEU A 65 -3.22 4.12 11.55
C LEU A 65 -4.03 3.68 10.31
N ALA A 66 -3.93 2.41 9.90
CA ALA A 66 -4.54 1.87 8.67
C ALA A 66 -4.18 2.67 7.40
N VAL A 67 -2.96 3.22 7.36
CA VAL A 67 -2.41 3.95 6.22
C VAL A 67 -1.93 2.95 5.15
N PRO A 68 -2.07 3.23 3.84
CA PRO A 68 -1.62 2.31 2.80
C PRO A 68 -0.10 2.03 2.87
N ALA A 69 0.27 0.84 3.36
CA ALA A 69 1.66 0.48 3.60
C ALA A 69 2.44 0.07 2.33
N SER A 70 1.77 0.01 1.17
CA SER A 70 2.32 -0.44 -0.11
C SER A 70 3.59 0.30 -0.54
N VAL A 71 3.75 1.59 -0.20
CA VAL A 71 4.94 2.36 -0.54
C VAL A 71 6.17 1.88 0.26
N LEU A 72 6.00 1.55 1.54
CA LEU A 72 7.06 0.96 2.36
C LEU A 72 7.41 -0.46 1.88
N THR A 73 6.40 -1.29 1.60
CA THR A 73 6.64 -2.67 1.13
C THR A 73 7.35 -2.70 -0.22
N LEU A 74 6.88 -1.91 -1.19
CA LEU A 74 7.49 -1.84 -2.53
C LEU A 74 8.87 -1.18 -2.50
N GLY A 75 8.97 0.00 -1.88
CA GLY A 75 10.23 0.74 -1.83
C GLY A 75 11.28 0.06 -0.94
N GLY A 76 10.88 -0.66 0.10
CA GLY A 76 11.79 -1.49 0.89
C GLY A 76 12.32 -2.70 0.12
N GLY A 77 11.49 -3.31 -0.73
CA GLY A 77 11.92 -4.35 -1.67
C GLY A 77 12.82 -3.83 -2.80
N TYR A 78 12.65 -2.57 -3.20
CA TYR A 78 13.49 -1.88 -4.19
C TYR A 78 14.86 -1.52 -3.59
N LEU A 79 14.88 -0.79 -2.47
CA LEU A 79 16.11 -0.25 -1.86
C LEU A 79 17.00 -1.32 -1.19
N PHE A 80 16.42 -2.28 -0.47
CA PHE A 80 17.19 -3.28 0.28
C PHE A 80 17.21 -4.66 -0.40
N GLY A 81 16.59 -4.77 -1.57
CA GLY A 81 16.37 -6.02 -2.27
C GLY A 81 15.23 -6.85 -1.67
N LEU A 82 14.62 -7.67 -2.53
CA LEU A 82 13.40 -8.41 -2.26
C LEU A 82 13.42 -9.27 -0.97
N PRO A 83 14.46 -10.09 -0.66
CA PRO A 83 14.44 -10.92 0.55
C PRO A 83 14.60 -10.12 1.86
N VAL A 84 15.43 -9.07 1.88
CA VAL A 84 15.67 -8.26 3.08
C VAL A 84 14.47 -7.36 3.36
N GLY A 85 13.96 -6.69 2.31
CA GLY A 85 12.73 -5.90 2.39
C GLY A 85 11.54 -6.73 2.87
N PHE A 86 11.34 -7.95 2.32
CA PHE A 86 10.27 -8.86 2.74
C PHE A 86 10.37 -9.27 4.22
N VAL A 87 11.56 -9.59 4.73
CA VAL A 87 11.73 -9.98 6.14
C VAL A 87 11.47 -8.79 7.08
N ALA A 88 11.98 -7.61 6.74
CA ALA A 88 11.72 -6.37 7.49
C ALA A 88 10.22 -6.02 7.51
N ASP A 89 9.58 -6.03 6.35
CA ASP A 89 8.14 -5.79 6.16
C ASP A 89 7.30 -6.78 6.97
N SER A 90 7.61 -8.09 6.89
CA SER A 90 6.90 -9.13 7.62
C SER A 90 7.00 -8.98 9.14
N ILE A 91 8.18 -8.63 9.67
CA ILE A 91 8.38 -8.36 11.10
C ILE A 91 7.63 -7.09 11.52
N GLY A 92 7.76 -6.01 10.76
CA GLY A 92 7.06 -4.74 11.00
C GLY A 92 5.54 -4.89 10.98
N ALA A 93 5.01 -5.63 10.01
CA ALA A 93 3.59 -5.96 9.88
C ALA A 93 3.09 -6.83 11.04
N THR A 94 3.86 -7.83 11.46
CA THR A 94 3.50 -8.71 12.60
C THR A 94 3.43 -7.93 13.91
N ILE A 95 4.43 -7.07 14.18
CA ILE A 95 4.45 -6.21 15.37
C ILE A 95 3.36 -5.13 15.29
N GLY A 96 3.17 -4.52 14.13
CA GLY A 96 2.12 -3.53 13.85
C GLY A 96 0.71 -4.08 14.07
N ALA A 97 0.43 -5.28 13.56
CA ALA A 97 -0.83 -5.98 13.77
C ALA A 97 -1.02 -6.35 15.26
N GLY A 98 0.04 -6.77 15.96
CA GLY A 98 0.04 -6.99 17.40
C GLY A 98 -0.30 -5.72 18.20
N ALA A 99 0.34 -4.60 17.86
CA ALA A 99 0.09 -3.30 18.48
C ALA A 99 -1.36 -2.81 18.23
N ALA A 100 -1.83 -2.89 16.99
CA ALA A 100 -3.21 -2.54 16.62
C ALA A 100 -4.23 -3.42 17.36
N PHE A 101 -3.97 -4.73 17.48
CA PHE A 101 -4.80 -5.65 18.26
C PHE A 101 -4.83 -5.30 19.75
N LEU A 102 -3.68 -4.96 20.35
CA LEU A 102 -3.60 -4.56 21.76
C LEU A 102 -4.34 -3.24 22.02
N LEU A 103 -4.21 -2.24 21.14
CA LEU A 103 -4.94 -0.97 21.21
C LEU A 103 -6.46 -1.19 21.07
N GLY A 104 -6.89 -2.00 20.10
CA GLY A 104 -8.30 -2.38 19.93
C GLY A 104 -8.86 -3.17 21.14
N ARG A 105 -8.04 -4.06 21.73
CA ARG A 105 -8.41 -4.88 22.90
C ARG A 105 -8.49 -4.09 24.21
N THR A 106 -7.72 -3.01 24.35
CA THR A 106 -7.68 -2.18 25.55
C THR A 106 -8.66 -1.01 25.44
N ILE A 107 -8.44 -0.11 24.48
CA ILE A 107 -9.22 1.12 24.28
C ILE A 107 -10.55 0.81 23.58
N GLY A 108 -10.52 0.06 22.48
CA GLY A 108 -11.72 -0.24 21.70
C GLY A 108 -12.74 -1.10 22.46
N ARG A 109 -12.29 -2.00 23.32
CA ARG A 109 -13.14 -2.95 24.04
C ARG A 109 -14.17 -2.28 24.96
N SER A 110 -13.81 -1.22 25.67
CA SER A 110 -14.73 -0.53 26.59
C SER A 110 -15.84 0.19 25.80
N PHE A 111 -15.49 0.86 24.71
CA PHE A 111 -16.42 1.48 23.78
C PHE A 111 -17.39 0.46 23.15
N VAL A 112 -16.85 -0.64 22.62
CA VAL A 112 -17.65 -1.72 21.99
C VAL A 112 -18.59 -2.36 23.00
N ILE A 113 -18.11 -2.72 24.20
CA ILE A 113 -18.98 -3.27 25.26
C ILE A 113 -20.07 -2.25 25.64
N SER A 114 -19.75 -0.96 25.75
CA SER A 114 -20.74 0.07 26.06
C SER A 114 -21.82 0.22 25.00
N LYS A 115 -21.54 -0.06 23.72
CA LYS A 115 -22.53 -0.04 22.63
C LYS A 115 -23.28 -1.36 22.44
N LEU A 116 -22.72 -2.47 22.89
CA LEU A 116 -23.32 -3.82 22.73
C LEU A 116 -24.10 -4.32 23.94
N LYS A 117 -24.05 -3.62 25.09
CA LYS A 117 -24.83 -3.94 26.31
C LYS A 117 -26.33 -4.11 26.04
N ASP A 118 -26.89 -3.31 25.13
CA ASP A 118 -28.32 -3.27 24.82
C ASP A 118 -28.80 -4.46 23.96
N TYR A 119 -27.88 -5.28 23.43
CA TYR A 119 -28.20 -6.38 22.51
C TYR A 119 -28.07 -7.75 23.21
N PRO A 120 -29.17 -8.43 23.56
CA PRO A 120 -29.12 -9.70 24.29
C PRO A 120 -28.44 -10.83 23.50
N GLN A 121 -28.49 -10.78 22.17
CA GLN A 121 -27.82 -11.72 21.27
C GLN A 121 -26.29 -11.69 21.45
N PHE A 122 -25.69 -10.49 21.51
CA PHE A 122 -24.25 -10.34 21.77
C PHE A 122 -23.85 -10.87 23.15
N ARG A 123 -24.72 -10.71 24.16
CA ARG A 123 -24.48 -11.28 25.50
C ARG A 123 -24.47 -12.81 25.48
N ALA A 124 -25.41 -13.43 24.76
CA ALA A 124 -25.45 -14.89 24.60
C ALA A 124 -24.20 -15.43 23.88
N VAL A 125 -23.80 -14.78 22.77
CA VAL A 125 -22.57 -15.12 22.03
C VAL A 125 -21.32 -14.94 22.91
N ALA A 126 -21.20 -13.85 23.66
CA ALA A 126 -20.07 -13.63 24.57
C ALA A 126 -19.97 -14.69 25.69
N ILE A 127 -21.11 -15.16 26.22
CA ILE A 127 -21.16 -16.25 27.19
C ILE A 127 -20.72 -17.58 26.55
N ALA A 128 -21.20 -17.88 25.33
CA ALA A 128 -20.80 -19.08 24.60
C ALA A 128 -19.30 -19.10 24.30
N ILE A 129 -18.72 -17.97 23.88
CA ILE A 129 -17.27 -17.81 23.66
C ILE A 129 -16.50 -18.01 24.98
N ARG A 130 -16.96 -17.42 26.09
CA ARG A 130 -16.30 -17.58 27.39
C ARG A 130 -16.34 -19.02 27.92
N ARG A 131 -17.39 -19.79 27.60
CA ARG A 131 -17.54 -21.19 28.04
C ARG A 131 -16.83 -22.19 27.13
N SER A 132 -16.84 -21.97 25.82
CA SER A 132 -16.42 -22.96 24.81
C SER A 132 -15.20 -22.52 23.98
N GLY A 133 -14.63 -21.36 24.26
CA GLY A 133 -13.49 -20.81 23.53
C GLY A 133 -13.84 -20.40 22.10
N PHE A 134 -13.00 -20.77 21.14
CA PHE A 134 -13.17 -20.44 19.72
C PHE A 134 -14.24 -21.29 19.02
N LYS A 135 -14.66 -22.43 19.61
CA LYS A 135 -15.61 -23.39 19.03
C LYS A 135 -16.90 -22.76 18.46
N PRO A 136 -17.61 -21.84 19.16
CA PRO A 136 -18.78 -21.16 18.60
C PRO A 136 -18.46 -20.25 17.39
N ILE A 137 -17.25 -19.67 17.29
CA ILE A 137 -16.84 -18.93 16.08
C ILE A 137 -16.69 -19.91 14.92
N THR A 138 -16.01 -21.04 15.13
CA THR A 138 -15.83 -22.06 14.08
C THR A 138 -17.17 -22.64 13.63
N PHE A 139 -18.06 -22.98 14.56
CA PHE A 139 -19.41 -23.43 14.23
C PHE A 139 -20.22 -22.36 13.48
N ALA A 140 -20.15 -21.09 13.89
CA ALA A 140 -20.81 -20.01 13.16
C ALA A 140 -20.23 -19.84 11.75
N LEU A 141 -18.91 -19.92 11.58
CA LEU A 141 -18.25 -19.78 10.28
C LEU A 141 -18.58 -20.95 9.34
N VAL A 142 -18.53 -22.19 9.85
CA VAL A 142 -18.92 -23.40 9.09
C VAL A 142 -20.41 -23.36 8.74
N TYR A 143 -21.28 -23.01 9.70
CA TYR A 143 -22.72 -22.91 9.46
C TYR A 143 -23.07 -21.81 8.46
N VAL A 144 -22.42 -20.64 8.55
CA VAL A 144 -22.52 -19.59 7.52
C VAL A 144 -22.06 -20.14 6.16
N GLY A 145 -20.91 -20.82 6.12
CA GLY A 145 -20.39 -21.49 4.90
C GLY A 145 -21.35 -22.51 4.29
N THR A 146 -22.05 -23.31 5.10
CA THR A 146 -23.07 -24.25 4.60
C THR A 146 -24.36 -23.54 4.20
N THR A 147 -24.81 -22.53 4.94
CA THR A 147 -25.98 -21.73 4.55
C THR A 147 -25.74 -20.84 3.32
N LEU A 148 -24.48 -20.54 2.96
CA LEU A 148 -24.15 -19.95 1.65
C LEU A 148 -24.45 -20.90 0.49
N LYS A 149 -24.53 -22.22 0.75
CA LYS A 149 -24.94 -23.23 -0.22
C LYS A 149 -26.47 -23.26 -0.37
N ASP A 150 -27.19 -23.26 0.76
CA ASP A 150 -28.65 -23.07 0.80
C ASP A 150 -29.10 -21.67 0.38
N LEU A 151 -28.19 -20.68 0.32
CA LEU A 151 -28.51 -19.32 -0.11
C LEU A 151 -28.98 -19.31 -1.58
N SER A 152 -28.57 -20.31 -2.38
CA SER A 152 -29.09 -20.58 -3.72
C SER A 152 -30.61 -20.85 -3.71
N ASP A 153 -31.08 -21.67 -2.78
CA ASP A 153 -32.52 -21.98 -2.64
C ASP A 153 -33.27 -20.80 -2.03
N VAL A 154 -32.66 -20.12 -1.05
CA VAL A 154 -33.24 -18.92 -0.44
C VAL A 154 -33.29 -17.74 -1.43
N THR A 155 -32.43 -17.67 -2.45
CA THR A 155 -32.49 -16.61 -3.47
C THR A 155 -33.75 -16.62 -4.32
N HIS A 156 -34.48 -17.74 -4.43
CA HIS A 156 -35.81 -17.75 -5.04
C HIS A 156 -36.88 -16.99 -4.24
N GLY A 157 -36.65 -16.74 -2.93
CA GLY A 157 -37.57 -16.03 -2.03
C GLY A 157 -37.33 -14.53 -1.87
N TRP A 158 -36.39 -13.91 -2.60
CA TRP A 158 -35.97 -12.53 -2.33
C TRP A 158 -36.99 -11.43 -2.69
N GLY A 159 -38.11 -11.79 -3.34
CA GLY A 159 -39.15 -10.86 -3.78
C GLY A 159 -39.90 -10.12 -2.65
N GLU A 160 -39.94 -10.67 -1.43
CA GLU A 160 -40.65 -10.05 -0.29
C GLU A 160 -39.80 -9.07 0.53
N PHE A 161 -38.50 -8.92 0.23
CA PHE A 161 -37.64 -8.02 0.98
C PHE A 161 -37.81 -6.56 0.58
N SER A 162 -38.32 -5.74 1.52
CA SER A 162 -38.63 -4.33 1.30
C SER A 162 -37.52 -3.52 0.63
N LYS A 163 -37.93 -2.66 -0.31
CA LYS A 163 -37.09 -1.78 -1.16
C LYS A 163 -36.03 -1.00 -0.39
N THR A 164 -36.30 -0.61 0.86
CA THR A 164 -35.34 0.12 1.71
C THR A 164 -34.11 -0.71 2.09
N ARG A 165 -34.27 -2.02 2.34
CA ARG A 165 -33.13 -2.89 2.66
C ARG A 165 -32.26 -3.16 1.43
N TRP A 166 -32.89 -3.31 0.27
CA TRP A 166 -32.21 -3.46 -1.02
C TRP A 166 -31.38 -2.22 -1.38
N ALA A 167 -31.95 -1.02 -1.21
CA ALA A 167 -31.22 0.24 -1.41
C ALA A 167 -29.99 0.35 -0.50
N LEU A 168 -30.09 -0.05 0.77
CA LEU A 168 -28.97 -0.04 1.71
C LEU A 168 -27.87 -1.05 1.34
N ILE A 169 -28.22 -2.24 0.85
CA ILE A 169 -27.25 -3.25 0.40
C ILE A 169 -26.50 -2.75 -0.84
N VAL A 170 -27.22 -2.25 -1.85
CA VAL A 170 -26.62 -1.69 -3.07
C VAL A 170 -25.70 -0.51 -2.73
N PHE A 171 -26.14 0.40 -1.84
CA PHE A 171 -25.35 1.55 -1.44
C PHE A 171 -24.07 1.18 -0.66
N GLY A 172 -24.16 0.20 0.24
CA GLY A 172 -22.99 -0.36 0.93
C GLY A 172 -22.01 -1.04 -0.03
N LEU A 173 -22.52 -1.77 -1.03
CA LEU A 173 -21.71 -2.41 -2.06
C LEU A 173 -21.02 -1.37 -2.96
N VAL A 174 -21.74 -0.33 -3.42
CA VAL A 174 -21.15 0.79 -4.16
C VAL A 174 -20.07 1.49 -3.35
N THR A 175 -20.31 1.74 -2.05
CA THR A 175 -19.30 2.32 -1.14
C THR A 175 -18.05 1.45 -1.06
N SER A 176 -18.21 0.12 -0.93
CA SER A 176 -17.11 -0.83 -0.89
C SER A 176 -16.33 -0.89 -2.21
N VAL A 177 -17.02 -0.84 -3.35
CA VAL A 177 -16.40 -0.84 -4.68
C VAL A 177 -15.63 0.47 -4.92
N VAL A 178 -16.18 1.62 -4.53
CA VAL A 178 -15.48 2.91 -4.61
C VAL A 178 -14.22 2.90 -3.74
N LEU A 179 -14.28 2.35 -2.52
CA LEU A 179 -13.08 2.17 -1.67
C LEU A 179 -12.01 1.31 -2.34
N ILE A 180 -12.38 0.14 -2.87
CA ILE A 180 -11.45 -0.75 -3.57
C ILE A 180 -10.83 -0.06 -4.79
N ILE A 181 -11.63 0.67 -5.58
CA ILE A 181 -11.14 1.43 -6.74
C ILE A 181 -10.19 2.54 -6.30
N CYS A 182 -10.48 3.32 -5.25
CA CYS A 182 -9.59 4.33 -4.72
C CYS A 182 -8.24 3.74 -4.30
N VAL A 183 -8.23 2.68 -3.49
CA VAL A 183 -6.99 1.99 -3.06
C VAL A 183 -6.22 1.45 -4.27
N THR A 184 -6.91 0.87 -5.24
CA THR A 184 -6.30 0.35 -6.48
C THR A 184 -5.70 1.48 -7.34
N ARG A 185 -6.35 2.65 -7.43
CA ARG A 185 -5.83 3.80 -8.16
C ARG A 185 -4.61 4.41 -7.48
N VAL A 186 -4.56 4.44 -6.15
CA VAL A 186 -3.35 4.84 -5.39
C VAL A 186 -2.20 3.87 -5.65
N ALA A 187 -2.46 2.57 -5.54
CA ALA A 187 -1.44 1.55 -5.81
C ALA A 187 -0.90 1.65 -7.25
N LYS A 188 -1.76 1.88 -8.25
CA LYS A 188 -1.34 2.11 -9.63
C LYS A 188 -0.59 3.43 -9.83
N ALA A 189 -1.02 4.53 -9.22
CA ALA A 189 -0.34 5.82 -9.35
C ALA A 189 1.06 5.79 -8.73
N ALA A 190 1.24 5.09 -7.61
CA ALA A 190 2.55 4.86 -7.01
C ALA A 190 3.44 3.96 -7.90
N LEU A 191 2.87 2.94 -8.53
CA LEU A 191 3.58 2.04 -9.45
C LEU A 191 4.01 2.75 -10.75
N GLU A 192 3.10 3.48 -11.40
CA GLU A 192 3.40 4.20 -12.65
C GLU A 192 4.47 5.28 -12.43
N LYS A 193 4.45 5.99 -11.30
CA LYS A 193 5.53 6.93 -10.94
C LYS A 193 6.87 6.24 -10.70
N ALA A 194 6.88 5.09 -10.02
CA ALA A 194 8.12 4.35 -9.79
C ALA A 194 8.70 3.78 -11.10
N LEU A 195 7.84 3.42 -12.06
CA LEU A 195 8.27 2.97 -13.38
C LEU A 195 8.81 4.11 -14.24
N ALA A 196 8.12 5.27 -14.28
CA ALA A 196 8.60 6.45 -15.00
C ALA A 196 9.98 6.90 -14.46
N GLU A 197 10.14 6.98 -13.14
CA GLU A 197 11.40 7.34 -12.47
C GLU A 197 12.56 6.36 -12.82
N ASN A 198 12.27 5.11 -13.19
CA ASN A 198 13.30 4.18 -13.71
C ASN A 198 13.59 4.38 -15.20
N GLU A 199 12.59 4.74 -16.02
CA GLU A 199 12.77 5.06 -17.44
C GLU A 199 13.59 6.35 -17.62
N ASP A 200 13.41 7.32 -16.71
CA ASP A 200 14.19 8.56 -16.60
C ASP A 200 15.67 8.27 -16.26
N ILE A 201 15.94 7.36 -15.30
CA ILE A 201 17.29 6.98 -14.88
C ILE A 201 18.02 6.17 -15.97
N GLU A 202 17.32 5.24 -16.63
CA GLU A 202 17.91 4.47 -17.73
C GLU A 202 18.25 5.39 -18.92
N TYR A 203 17.48 6.45 -19.17
CA TYR A 203 17.76 7.47 -20.20
C TYR A 203 19.01 8.33 -19.87
N ASP A 204 19.20 8.69 -18.60
CA ASP A 204 20.37 9.45 -18.14
C ASP A 204 21.64 8.59 -18.16
N ILE A 205 21.54 7.29 -17.82
CA ILE A 205 22.64 6.32 -17.91
C ILE A 205 22.95 5.95 -19.39
N ALA A 206 21.95 5.89 -20.26
CA ALA A 206 22.11 5.68 -21.70
C ALA A 206 22.70 6.90 -22.44
N SER A 207 22.95 8.00 -21.74
CA SER A 207 23.62 9.20 -22.25
C SER A 207 25.05 9.36 -21.69
N PRO A 208 26.00 8.45 -21.99
CA PRO A 208 27.37 8.59 -21.54
C PRO A 208 28.05 9.79 -22.20
N GLN A 209 28.10 10.91 -21.49
CA GLN A 209 29.06 11.97 -21.78
C GLN A 209 30.47 11.42 -21.55
N LEU A 210 31.15 11.05 -22.64
CA LEU A 210 32.55 10.64 -22.65
C LEU A 210 33.47 11.77 -22.13
N PRO A 211 34.18 11.57 -21.00
CA PRO A 211 35.24 12.48 -20.59
C PRO A 211 36.61 11.91 -21.00
N VAL A 212 37.38 12.71 -21.74
CA VAL A 212 38.86 12.66 -21.78
C VAL A 212 39.51 11.36 -22.31
N LEU A 213 39.61 11.22 -23.65
CA LEU A 213 40.84 10.74 -24.34
C LEU A 213 40.73 10.79 -25.88
N ALA A 214 41.15 11.90 -26.52
CA ALA A 214 41.59 11.94 -27.93
C ALA A 214 42.10 13.34 -28.38
N ASP A 215 42.92 14.04 -27.59
CA ASP A 215 43.60 15.26 -28.08
C ASP A 215 44.85 14.89 -28.90
N SER A 216 44.68 13.98 -29.88
CA SER A 216 45.76 13.31 -30.61
C SER A 216 45.32 12.77 -31.98
N ALA A 217 44.29 13.36 -32.59
CA ALA A 217 43.77 12.96 -33.92
C ALA A 217 43.74 14.11 -34.95
N VAL A 218 44.28 15.28 -34.62
CA VAL A 218 44.44 16.39 -35.56
C VAL A 218 45.89 16.42 -36.07
N ASN A 219 46.16 15.63 -37.12
CA ASN A 219 47.11 15.87 -38.21
C ASN A 219 47.31 14.58 -39.03
N LEU A 220 46.35 14.28 -39.92
CA LEU A 220 46.48 13.20 -40.90
C LEU A 220 45.94 13.60 -42.30
N HIS A 221 46.13 14.86 -42.66
CA HIS A 221 45.75 15.41 -43.97
C HIS A 221 46.86 16.20 -44.68
N ASP A 222 48.09 16.20 -44.15
CA ASP A 222 49.24 16.70 -44.91
C ASP A 222 49.64 15.64 -45.97
N PRO A 223 49.64 15.98 -47.27
CA PRO A 223 49.96 15.03 -48.32
C PRO A 223 51.47 14.75 -48.36
N LEU A 224 51.83 13.47 -48.39
CA LEU A 224 53.22 13.01 -48.53
C LEU A 224 53.81 13.39 -49.90
N MET A 225 54.35 14.62 -49.98
CA MET A 225 55.25 15.05 -51.04
C MET A 225 56.58 14.30 -50.92
N VAL A 226 56.66 13.17 -51.62
CA VAL A 226 57.91 12.43 -51.83
C VAL A 226 58.88 13.32 -52.62
N LYS A 227 59.82 13.95 -51.92
CA LYS A 227 60.98 14.58 -52.53
C LYS A 227 62.20 13.70 -52.30
N ILE A 228 62.54 12.95 -53.34
CA ILE A 228 63.84 12.26 -53.47
C ILE A 228 64.92 13.35 -53.55
N ASP A 229 66.01 13.20 -52.80
CA ASP A 229 67.39 13.38 -53.32
C ASP A 229 68.47 12.93 -52.31
N THR A 230 69.64 12.61 -52.87
CA THR A 230 70.79 11.85 -52.33
C THR A 230 71.68 12.59 -51.29
N PRO A 231 72.68 11.92 -50.65
CA PRO A 231 73.24 12.34 -49.36
C PRO A 231 74.46 13.26 -49.48
N GLN A 232 74.77 14.01 -48.41
CA GLN A 232 76.02 14.74 -48.28
C GLN A 232 76.49 14.91 -46.82
N ASP A 233 77.30 13.93 -46.40
CA ASP A 233 78.70 14.06 -45.94
C ASP A 233 79.16 15.01 -44.80
N HIS A 234 80.16 14.50 -44.07
CA HIS A 234 81.25 15.16 -43.32
C HIS A 234 81.02 16.06 -42.08
N HIS A 235 81.80 15.74 -41.03
CA HIS A 235 82.40 16.63 -40.00
C HIS A 235 81.43 17.37 -39.05
N GLU A 236 81.79 17.90 -37.88
CA GLU A 236 83.00 17.89 -37.01
C GLU A 236 82.50 18.19 -35.56
N ILE A 237 83.18 17.85 -34.45
CA ILE A 237 84.48 17.19 -34.21
C ILE A 237 84.23 15.85 -33.51
#